data_AF-A0A4D4LAZ3-F1
#
_entry.id   AF-A0A4D4LAZ3-F1
#
_cell.length_a   1.000
_cell.length_b   1.000
_cell.length_c   1.000
_cell.angle_alpha   90.00
_cell.angle_beta   90.00
_cell.angle_gamma   90.00
#
_symmetry.space_group_name_H-M   'P 1'
#
loop_
_entity.id
_entity.type
_entity.pdbx_description
1 polymer ?
#
loop_
_entity_poly.entity_id
_entity_poly.type
_entity_poly.pdbx_seq_one_letter_code
_entity_poly.pdbx_strand_id
1 'polypeptide(L)'
;MSKDKLSVSDQDLSDLIKDLEGMLSYLEEQIERLGHLRQSVDPDDHKGPAAAAYKKLERDAYTDAVRVRQLLTRIEEVAKERGESPGERYEELRTRFQSLQKPSSEKSSTEKPSA
;
A
#
# COMPACT_ATOMS: atom_id res chain seq x y z
N MET A 1 -33.66 -7.13 25.35
CA MET A 1 -33.06 -7.34 24.02
C MET A 1 -31.56 -7.34 24.22
N SER A 2 -30.98 -8.51 24.49
CA SER A 2 -29.53 -8.65 24.62
C SER A 2 -28.93 -8.28 23.27
N LYS A 3 -28.13 -7.22 23.28
CA LYS A 3 -27.33 -6.83 22.12
C LYS A 3 -26.26 -7.91 22.05
N ASP A 4 -26.55 -8.99 21.32
CA ASP A 4 -25.55 -9.97 20.92
C ASP A 4 -24.55 -9.18 20.06
N LYS A 5 -23.58 -8.56 20.74
CA LYS A 5 -22.44 -7.92 20.12
C LYS A 5 -21.83 -9.03 19.29
N LEU A 6 -21.86 -8.88 17.96
CA LEU A 6 -21.01 -9.64 17.07
C LEU A 6 -19.56 -9.38 17.51
N SER A 7 -19.08 -10.19 18.44
CA SER A 7 -17.72 -10.11 18.94
C SER A 7 -16.84 -10.78 17.90
N VAL A 8 -16.18 -9.97 17.08
CA VAL A 8 -15.08 -10.45 16.23
C VAL A 8 -14.03 -11.07 17.16
N SER A 9 -13.52 -12.25 16.87
CA SER A 9 -12.48 -12.85 17.73
C SER A 9 -11.12 -12.20 17.47
N ASP A 10 -10.19 -12.31 18.42
CA ASP A 10 -8.81 -11.82 18.20
C ASP A 10 -8.12 -12.58 17.06
N GLN A 11 -8.51 -13.84 16.86
CA GLN A 11 -8.07 -14.66 15.74
C GLN A 11 -8.53 -14.07 14.40
N ASP A 12 -9.80 -13.65 14.30
CA ASP A 12 -10.33 -13.02 13.07
C ASP A 12 -9.60 -11.71 12.74
N LEU A 13 -9.26 -10.89 13.75
CA LEU A 13 -8.49 -9.66 13.55
C LEU A 13 -7.06 -9.98 13.10
N SER A 14 -6.43 -10.99 13.70
CA SER A 14 -5.08 -11.44 13.33
C SER A 14 -5.02 -11.96 11.90
N ASP A 15 -6.01 -12.76 11.49
CA ASP A 15 -6.12 -13.29 10.13
C ASP A 15 -6.37 -12.16 9.13
N LEU A 16 -7.21 -11.18 9.46
CA LEU A 16 -7.41 -10.01 8.61
C LEU A 16 -6.12 -9.18 8.47
N ILE A 17 -5.35 -8.97 9.53
CA ILE A 17 -4.05 -8.28 9.44
C ILE A 17 -3.11 -9.04 8.50
N LYS A 18 -3.07 -10.37 8.58
CA LYS A 18 -2.26 -11.22 7.71
C LYS A 18 -2.70 -11.13 6.24
N ASP A 19 -4.00 -11.10 5.97
CA ASP A 19 -4.52 -10.95 4.62
C ASP A 19 -4.17 -9.56 4.04
N LEU A 20 -4.32 -8.49 4.83
CA LEU A 20 -3.94 -7.14 4.43
C LEU A 20 -2.43 -7.00 4.19
N GLU A 21 -1.61 -7.70 4.98
CA GLU A 21 -0.16 -7.80 4.77
C GLU A 21 0.15 -8.45 3.42
N GLY A 22 -0.50 -9.57 3.09
CA GLY A 22 -0.35 -10.24 1.80
C GLY A 22 -0.79 -9.38 0.62
N MET A 23 -1.92 -8.67 0.76
CA MET A 23 -2.39 -7.72 -0.26
C MET A 23 -1.40 -6.58 -0.48
N LEU A 24 -0.80 -6.06 0.60
CA LEU A 24 0.20 -5.01 0.49
C LEU A 24 1.45 -5.48 -0.24
N SER A 25 2.00 -6.63 0.13
CA SER A 25 3.20 -7.18 -0.52
C SER A 25 2.98 -7.45 -2.00
N TYR A 26 1.80 -7.93 -2.39
CA TYR A 26 1.45 -8.07 -3.80
C TYR A 26 1.43 -6.72 -4.54
N LEU A 27 0.85 -5.68 -3.93
CA LEU A 27 0.78 -4.34 -4.54
C LEU A 27 2.18 -3.69 -4.65
N GLU A 28 3.04 -3.86 -3.65
CA GLU A 28 4.44 -3.43 -3.69
C GLU A 28 5.19 -4.04 -4.87
N GLU A 29 5.04 -5.36 -5.05
CA GLU A 29 5.65 -6.08 -6.18
C GLU A 29 5.12 -5.60 -7.54
N GLN A 30 3.81 -5.36 -7.65
CA GLN A 30 3.21 -4.83 -8.88
C GLN A 30 3.72 -3.43 -9.22
N ILE A 31 3.82 -2.54 -8.23
CA ILE A 31 4.35 -1.18 -8.39
C ILE A 31 5.80 -1.24 -8.88
N GLU A 32 6.63 -2.08 -8.27
CA GLU A 32 8.03 -2.25 -8.66
C GLU A 32 8.16 -2.77 -10.11
N ARG A 33 7.42 -3.84 -10.45
CA ARG A 33 7.43 -4.41 -11.80
C ARG A 33 6.97 -3.41 -12.86
N LEU A 34 5.90 -2.65 -12.58
CA LEU A 34 5.42 -1.60 -13.49
C LEU A 34 6.44 -0.46 -13.64
N GLY A 35 7.14 -0.11 -12.56
CA GLY A 35 8.26 0.82 -12.60
C GLY A 35 9.40 0.37 -13.51
N HIS A 36 9.80 -0.91 -13.41
CA HIS A 36 10.81 -1.50 -14.29
C HIS A 36 10.35 -1.57 -15.74
N LEU A 37 9.10 -1.97 -16.00
CA LEU A 37 8.55 -1.98 -17.35
C LEU A 37 8.52 -0.57 -17.96
N ARG A 38 8.16 0.45 -17.18
CA ARG A 38 8.19 1.86 -17.62
C ARG A 38 9.60 2.31 -17.98
N GLN A 39 10.63 1.89 -17.22
CA GLN A 39 12.03 2.21 -17.51
C GLN A 39 12.57 1.45 -18.73
N SER A 40 11.99 0.30 -19.06
CA SER A 40 12.36 -0.50 -20.24
C SER A 40 11.77 0.03 -21.55
N VAL A 41 10.76 0.90 -21.48
CA VAL A 41 10.24 1.61 -22.66
C VAL A 41 11.30 2.59 -23.14
N ASP A 42 11.43 2.74 -24.46
CA ASP A 42 12.35 3.68 -25.11
C ASP A 42 12.33 5.03 -24.37
N PRO A 43 13.49 5.55 -23.91
CA PRO A 43 13.58 6.82 -23.23
C PRO A 43 13.00 7.98 -24.04
N ASP A 44 12.87 7.88 -25.36
CA ASP A 44 12.24 8.88 -26.23
C ASP A 44 10.71 8.71 -26.35
N ASP A 45 10.16 7.54 -25.98
CA ASP A 45 8.72 7.20 -26.04
C ASP A 45 8.02 7.24 -24.66
N HIS A 46 8.52 8.08 -23.76
CA HIS A 46 7.93 8.34 -22.44
C HIS A 46 6.50 8.92 -22.50
N LYS A 47 6.05 9.35 -23.69
CA LYS A 47 4.67 9.80 -23.97
C LYS A 47 3.88 8.81 -24.83
N GLY A 48 4.47 7.69 -25.19
CA GLY A 48 3.84 6.65 -25.99
C GLY A 48 2.66 5.98 -25.27
N PRO A 49 1.77 5.33 -26.02
CA PRO A 49 0.61 4.65 -25.47
C PRO A 49 0.99 3.57 -24.44
N ALA A 50 2.14 2.90 -24.62
CA ALA A 50 2.64 1.91 -23.67
C ALA A 50 3.09 2.54 -22.34
N ALA A 51 3.90 3.59 -22.38
CA ALA A 51 4.33 4.32 -21.19
C ALA A 51 3.14 4.91 -20.40
N ALA A 52 2.14 5.44 -21.13
CA ALA A 52 0.90 5.93 -20.52
C ALA A 52 0.09 4.82 -19.84
N ALA A 53 0.00 3.63 -20.46
CA ALA A 53 -0.68 2.47 -19.88
C ALA A 53 0.00 1.99 -18.59
N TYR A 54 1.33 1.86 -18.57
CA TYR A 54 2.06 1.45 -17.37
C TYR A 54 1.93 2.48 -16.24
N LYS A 55 2.04 3.77 -16.55
CA LYS A 55 1.81 4.84 -15.55
C LYS A 55 0.41 4.79 -14.97
N LYS A 56 -0.61 4.48 -15.79
CA LYS A 56 -1.98 4.30 -15.31
C LYS A 56 -2.09 3.11 -14.37
N LEU A 57 -1.53 1.95 -14.74
CA LEU A 57 -1.54 0.74 -13.91
C LEU A 57 -0.81 0.97 -12.58
N GLU A 58 0.33 1.66 -12.59
CA GLU A 58 1.10 2.00 -11.38
C GLU A 58 0.26 2.87 -10.44
N ARG A 59 -0.38 3.92 -10.97
CA ARG A 59 -1.29 4.78 -10.19
C ARG A 59 -2.49 4.01 -9.65
N ASP A 60 -3.06 3.11 -10.45
CA ASP A 60 -4.20 2.30 -10.03
C ASP A 60 -3.77 1.35 -8.89
N ALA A 61 -2.56 0.76 -8.94
CA ALA A 61 -1.99 -0.03 -7.84
C ALA A 61 -1.74 0.79 -6.56
N TYR A 62 -1.24 2.01 -6.67
CA TYR A 62 -1.16 2.93 -5.53
C TYR A 62 -2.54 3.27 -4.94
N THR A 63 -3.56 3.40 -5.79
CA THR A 63 -4.95 3.64 -5.36
C THR A 63 -5.48 2.43 -4.58
N ASP A 64 -5.18 1.22 -5.03
CA ASP A 64 -5.54 0.00 -4.31
C ASP A 64 -4.82 -0.08 -2.96
N ALA A 65 -3.55 0.30 -2.87
CA ALA A 65 -2.84 0.36 -1.59
C ALA A 65 -3.52 1.33 -0.59
N VAL A 66 -4.03 2.47 -1.06
CA VAL A 66 -4.82 3.38 -0.23
C VAL A 66 -6.12 2.72 0.27
N ARG A 67 -6.81 1.94 -0.57
CA ARG A 67 -8.01 1.20 -0.16
C ARG A 67 -7.70 0.14 0.89
N VAL A 68 -6.61 -0.62 0.73
CA VAL A 68 -6.17 -1.62 1.73
C VAL A 68 -5.83 -0.94 3.06
N ARG A 69 -5.18 0.23 3.03
CA ARG A 69 -4.95 1.02 4.26
C ARG A 69 -6.24 1.45 4.95
N GLN A 70 -7.31 1.76 4.22
CA GLN A 70 -8.60 2.13 4.82
C GLN A 70 -9.23 0.97 5.58
N LEU A 71 -9.07 -0.27 5.08
CA LEU A 71 -9.46 -1.49 5.81
C LEU A 71 -8.64 -1.66 7.09
N LEU A 72 -7.33 -1.39 7.02
CA LEU A 72 -6.46 -1.40 8.20
C LEU A 72 -6.97 -0.42 9.28
N THR A 73 -7.37 0.80 8.92
CA THR A 73 -7.94 1.76 9.88
C THR A 73 -9.19 1.24 10.61
N ARG A 74 -9.99 0.37 9.99
CA ARG A 74 -11.16 -0.24 10.67
C ARG A 74 -10.74 -1.19 11.79
N ILE A 75 -9.59 -1.86 11.67
CA ILE A 75 -9.05 -2.72 12.72
C ILE A 75 -8.66 -1.88 13.94
N GLU A 76 -8.05 -0.71 13.72
CA GLU A 76 -7.73 0.23 14.80
C GLU A 76 -8.97 0.77 15.51
N GLU A 77 -10.04 1.06 14.77
CA GLU A 77 -11.33 1.47 15.34
C GLU A 77 -11.92 0.36 16.23
N VAL A 78 -11.92 -0.90 15.76
CA VAL A 78 -12.42 -2.04 16.54
C VAL A 78 -11.59 -2.28 17.80
N ALA A 79 -10.26 -2.19 17.73
CA ALA A 79 -9.40 -2.31 18.91
C ALA A 79 -9.68 -1.19 19.93
N LYS A 80 -9.83 0.05 19.48
CA LYS A 80 -10.19 1.20 20.34
C LYS A 80 -11.55 1.00 21.01
N GLU A 81 -12.55 0.47 20.31
CA GLU A 81 -13.87 0.16 20.88
C GLU A 81 -13.80 -0.91 21.99
N ARG A 82 -12.78 -1.77 21.97
CA ARG A 82 -12.48 -2.75 23.03
C ARG A 82 -11.65 -2.18 24.19
N GLY A 83 -11.09 -0.98 24.02
CA GLY A 83 -10.11 -0.42 24.96
C GLY A 83 -8.73 -1.08 24.85
N GLU A 84 -8.43 -1.67 23.69
CA GLU A 84 -7.21 -2.42 23.41
C GLU A 84 -6.35 -1.70 22.36
N SER A 85 -5.09 -2.13 22.25
CA SER A 85 -4.20 -1.76 21.14
C SER A 85 -4.30 -2.83 20.04
N PRO A 86 -4.28 -2.45 18.74
CA PRO A 86 -4.31 -3.40 17.63
C PRO A 86 -3.02 -4.23 17.47
N GLY A 87 -1.98 -3.97 18.28
CA GLY A 87 -0.76 -4.80 18.37
C GLY A 87 0.38 -4.38 17.44
N GLU A 88 1.55 -4.99 17.61
CA GLU A 88 2.79 -4.63 16.89
C GLU A 88 2.68 -4.83 15.38
N ARG A 89 2.11 -5.97 14.95
CA ARG A 89 1.94 -6.33 13.55
C ARG A 89 1.07 -5.35 12.77
N TYR A 90 0.07 -4.76 13.45
CA TYR A 90 -0.72 -3.66 12.90
C TYR A 90 0.12 -2.42 12.63
N GLU A 91 0.95 -2.02 13.61
CA GLU A 91 1.77 -0.80 13.51
C GLU A 91 2.87 -0.93 12.45
N GLU A 92 3.47 -2.11 12.31
CA GLU A 92 4.39 -2.43 11.21
C GLU A 92 3.72 -2.25 9.84
N LEU A 93 2.54 -2.85 9.67
CA LEU A 93 1.78 -2.76 8.43
C LEU A 93 1.34 -1.32 8.13
N ARG A 94 0.89 -0.59 9.15
CA ARG A 94 0.55 0.85 9.07
C ARG A 94 1.74 1.68 8.61
N THR A 95 2.93 1.41 9.14
CA THR A 95 4.17 2.10 8.77
C THR A 95 4.56 1.82 7.32
N ARG A 96 4.44 0.57 6.86
CA ARG A 96 4.65 0.21 5.45
C ARG A 96 3.72 0.98 4.51
N PHE A 97 2.43 1.05 4.82
CA PHE A 97 1.48 1.85 4.04
C PHE A 97 1.84 3.35 4.01
N GLN A 98 2.34 3.90 5.11
CA GLN A 98 2.78 5.31 5.14
C GLN A 98 4.00 5.54 4.23
N SER A 99 4.93 4.59 4.16
CA SER A 99 6.10 4.68 3.28
C SER A 99 5.72 4.68 1.80
N LEU A 100 4.69 3.93 1.40
CA LEU A 100 4.18 3.95 0.02
C LEU A 100 3.47 5.26 -0.36
N GLN A 101 2.89 5.97 0.62
CA GLN A 101 2.21 7.24 0.39
C GLN A 101 3.17 8.42 0.29
N LYS A 102 4.37 8.33 0.85
CA LYS A 102 5.41 9.33 0.61
C LYS A 102 5.75 9.25 -0.87
N PRO A 103 5.37 10.24 -1.70
CA PRO A 103 5.74 10.21 -3.10
C PRO A 103 7.27 10.08 -3.15
N SER A 104 7.76 9.24 -4.04
CA SER A 104 9.19 9.13 -4.36
C SER A 104 9.65 10.47 -4.96
N SER A 105 9.83 11.48 -4.12
CA SER A 105 10.49 12.75 -4.42
C SER A 105 12.00 12.66 -4.22
N GLU A 106 12.54 11.47 -3.92
CA GLU A 106 13.94 11.26 -3.58
C GLU A 106 14.74 10.47 -4.62
N LYS A 107 14.21 10.21 -5.83
CA LYS A 107 14.96 9.56 -6.92
C LYS A 107 15.11 10.43 -8.18
N SER A 108 15.09 11.75 -8.04
CA SER A 108 15.42 12.70 -9.12
C SER A 108 16.62 13.61 -8.82
N SER A 109 17.46 13.23 -7.84
CA SER A 109 18.69 13.96 -7.50
C SER A 109 19.89 13.03 -7.59
N THR A 110 20.13 12.45 -8.75
CA THR A 110 21.47 11.94 -9.08
C THR A 110 21.76 12.25 -10.53
N GLU A 111 22.81 13.07 -10.68
CA GLU A 111 23.75 13.08 -11.80
C GLU A 111 23.50 14.05 -12.95
N LYS A 112 24.09 15.25 -12.81
CA LYS A 112 24.97 15.77 -13.85
C LYS A 112 26.18 16.48 -13.22
N PRO A 113 27.41 15.96 -13.35
CA PRO A 113 28.61 16.74 -13.13
C PRO A 113 28.97 17.53 -14.39
N SER A 114 29.52 18.72 -14.18
CA SER A 114 30.32 19.56 -15.08
C SER A 114 29.76 20.01 -16.45
N ALA A 115 29.64 21.32 -16.60
CA ALA A 115 30.57 22.12 -17.41
C ALA A 115 30.73 23.51 -16.77
#